data_AF-A0A0H5QY11-F1
#
_entry.id   AF-A0A0H5QY11-F1
#
_cell.length_a   1.000
_cell.length_b   1.000
_cell.length_c   1.000
_cell.angle_alpha   90.00
_cell.angle_beta   90.00
_cell.angle_gamma   90.00
#
_symmetry.space_group_name_H-M   'P 1'
#
loop_
_entity.id
_entity.type
_entity.pdbx_description
1 polymer ?
#
loop_
_entity_poly.entity_id
_entity_poly.type
_entity_poly.pdbx_seq_one_letter_code
_entity_poly.pdbx_strand_id
1 'polypeptide(L)'
;MVSGPYRGNFRFAYYRAALGPVDRRTQLQQSVRDALYGSDSIDTGRVVNLLELSHGDTILDDMRADTWLLLLGLRPSHRPLWDFVAAQQRQRYEDLLEVSPALAPSGSTVISPVECAIHVHHVVDCVVAVDRRAIVFKAAILSMLLSIFPNEEDASVFFMYLALSGNHAMLPRGLAYATRNGNVTGVTLDDDVTGPVLAATAVYDPDMGRCLAGDPNLVRVLSSWVLSLFVIAGLSGSLLPVWERVFLLRHGQGFLVAFSVALLHSARDAILTSSDVVYGSSLLRDNPAGEVFAKALEIELILLQRSRSASIEA
;
A
#
# COMPACT_ATOMS: atom_id res chain seq x y z
N MET A 1 -11.00 43.89 19.78
CA MET A 1 -10.83 42.71 20.66
C MET A 1 -11.98 41.78 20.35
N VAL A 2 -11.85 40.55 19.88
CA VAL A 2 -10.76 39.58 19.98
C VAL A 2 -10.53 38.96 18.60
N SER A 3 -9.33 39.14 18.07
CA SER A 3 -8.76 38.38 16.96
C SER A 3 -8.65 36.91 17.38
N GLY A 4 -9.31 36.01 16.64
CA GLY A 4 -9.31 34.57 16.92
C GLY A 4 -7.89 33.99 16.95
N PRO A 5 -7.62 33.01 17.83
CA PRO A 5 -6.27 32.52 18.06
C PRO A 5 -5.80 31.71 16.85
N TYR A 6 -4.69 32.16 16.26
CA TYR A 6 -3.67 31.35 15.60
C TYR A 6 -4.12 30.02 14.98
N ARG A 7 -4.81 30.05 13.83
CA ARG A 7 -4.63 29.04 12.77
C ARG A 7 -3.27 29.22 12.06
N GLY A 8 -2.25 29.60 12.83
CA GLY A 8 -0.88 29.76 12.39
C GLY A 8 -0.25 28.39 12.24
N ASN A 9 -0.30 27.85 11.02
CA ASN A 9 0.78 27.05 10.46
C ASN A 9 1.17 25.76 11.21
N PHE A 10 0.19 24.97 11.69
CA PHE A 10 0.47 23.57 12.11
C PHE A 10 1.11 22.77 10.96
N ARG A 11 0.69 23.01 9.70
CA ARG A 11 1.37 22.49 8.49
C ARG A 11 2.85 22.87 8.44
N PHE A 12 3.19 24.15 8.62
CA PHE A 12 4.59 24.59 8.57
C PHE A 12 5.39 24.08 9.76
N ALA A 13 4.81 24.02 10.96
CA ALA A 13 5.45 23.49 12.16
C ALA A 13 5.66 21.97 12.09
N TYR A 14 4.66 21.21 11.63
CA TYR A 14 4.75 19.76 11.41
C TYR A 14 5.73 19.45 10.29
N TYR A 15 5.65 20.08 9.11
CA TYR A 15 6.61 19.84 8.04
C TYR A 15 8.03 20.28 8.38
N ARG A 16 8.21 21.31 9.22
CA ARG A 16 9.53 21.74 9.72
C ARG A 16 10.08 20.81 10.82
N ALA A 17 9.20 20.22 11.64
CA ALA A 17 9.59 19.32 12.73
C ALA A 17 9.71 17.85 12.29
N ALA A 18 8.83 17.36 11.43
CA ALA A 18 8.75 15.97 10.96
C ALA A 18 9.67 15.70 9.77
N LEU A 19 9.79 16.63 8.80
CA LEU A 19 10.65 16.45 7.62
C LEU A 19 12.05 17.07 7.77
N GLY A 20 12.32 17.74 8.89
CA GLY A 20 13.58 18.46 9.11
C GLY A 20 13.84 19.61 8.12
N PRO A 21 15.02 20.25 8.22
CA PRO A 21 15.47 21.28 7.27
C PRO A 21 15.48 20.73 5.84
N VAL A 22 15.14 21.55 4.84
CA VAL A 22 15.19 21.17 3.41
C VAL A 22 16.56 20.57 3.06
N ASP A 23 17.64 21.14 3.60
CA ASP A 23 19.00 20.65 3.43
C ASP A 23 19.17 19.20 3.89
N ARG A 24 18.52 18.80 4.99
CA ARG A 24 18.58 17.43 5.51
C ARG A 24 17.86 16.46 4.58
N ARG A 25 16.76 16.87 3.96
CA ARG A 25 16.02 16.04 2.98
C ARG A 25 16.82 15.84 1.71
N THR A 26 17.39 16.92 1.17
CA THR A 26 18.26 16.83 0.00
C THR A 26 19.47 15.95 0.28
N GLN A 27 20.08 16.06 1.46
CA GLN A 27 21.17 15.18 1.89
C GLN A 27 20.75 13.72 2.01
N LEU A 28 19.56 13.45 2.56
CA LEU A 28 19.03 12.08 2.68
C LEU A 28 18.76 11.48 1.30
N GLN A 29 18.10 12.21 0.40
CA GLN A 29 17.84 11.75 -0.97
C GLN A 29 19.16 11.50 -1.73
N GLN A 30 20.15 12.38 -1.57
CA GLN A 30 21.48 12.14 -2.13
C GLN A 30 22.14 10.90 -1.51
N SER A 31 21.98 10.68 -0.20
CA SER A 31 22.51 9.48 0.48
C SER A 31 21.85 8.19 -0.03
N VAL A 32 20.54 8.22 -0.35
CA VAL A 32 19.83 7.10 -0.98
C VAL A 32 20.41 6.86 -2.38
N ARG A 33 20.64 7.93 -3.16
CA ARG A 33 21.25 7.84 -4.49
C ARG A 33 22.64 7.23 -4.43
N ASP A 34 23.48 7.70 -3.52
CA ASP A 34 24.82 7.18 -3.33
C ASP A 34 24.80 5.73 -2.85
N ALA A 35 23.82 5.34 -2.04
CA ALA A 35 23.65 3.94 -1.62
C ALA A 35 23.23 3.02 -2.77
N LEU A 36 22.43 3.51 -3.73
CA LEU A 36 21.96 2.74 -4.89
C LEU A 36 22.99 2.67 -6.03
N TYR A 37 23.71 3.77 -6.29
CA TYR A 37 24.55 3.88 -7.49
C TYR A 37 26.05 4.08 -7.21
N GLY A 38 26.43 4.32 -5.95
CA GLY A 38 27.83 4.58 -5.58
C GLY A 38 28.71 3.34 -5.47
N SER A 39 28.13 2.14 -5.51
CA SER A 39 28.83 0.85 -5.39
C SER A 39 28.22 -0.18 -6.33
N ASP A 40 29.03 -1.13 -6.79
CA ASP A 40 28.53 -2.28 -7.56
C ASP A 40 27.81 -3.32 -6.69
N SER A 41 28.03 -3.29 -5.36
CA SER A 41 27.27 -4.07 -4.38
C SER A 41 26.46 -3.11 -3.50
N ILE A 42 25.14 -3.26 -3.54
CA ILE A 42 24.16 -2.42 -2.88
C ILE A 42 23.74 -3.07 -1.57
N ASP A 43 23.92 -2.34 -0.47
CA ASP A 43 23.35 -2.69 0.83
C ASP A 43 21.87 -2.28 0.87
N THR A 44 20.99 -3.24 0.60
CA THR A 44 19.53 -3.04 0.62
C THR A 44 19.03 -2.63 2.00
N GLY A 45 19.66 -3.12 3.08
CA GLY A 45 19.33 -2.74 4.45
C GLY A 45 19.61 -1.26 4.71
N ARG A 46 20.73 -0.75 4.19
CA ARG A 46 21.06 0.68 4.24
C ARG A 46 20.08 1.53 3.43
N VAL A 47 19.70 1.11 2.22
CA VAL A 47 18.71 1.82 1.39
C VAL A 47 17.37 1.94 2.14
N VAL A 48 16.86 0.83 2.67
CA VAL A 48 15.61 0.82 3.46
C VAL A 48 15.70 1.74 4.67
N ASN A 49 16.81 1.67 5.44
CA ASN A 49 16.99 2.54 6.60
C ASN A 49 16.99 4.03 6.23
N LEU A 50 17.61 4.40 5.10
CA LEU A 50 17.64 5.79 4.63
C LEU A 50 16.26 6.28 4.17
N LEU A 51 15.47 5.42 3.51
CA LEU A 51 14.09 5.70 3.14
C LEU A 51 13.16 5.78 4.37
N GLU A 52 13.40 4.98 5.41
CA GLU A 52 12.64 5.10 6.66
C GLU A 52 12.93 6.43 7.38
N LEU A 53 14.17 6.92 7.30
CA LEU A 53 14.59 8.21 7.87
C LEU A 53 14.08 9.42 7.09
N SER A 54 13.63 9.27 5.84
CA SER A 54 13.09 10.37 5.04
C SER A 54 11.67 10.78 5.46
N HIS A 55 11.05 10.07 6.42
CA HIS A 55 9.80 10.43 7.12
C HIS A 55 8.67 10.99 6.24
N GLY A 56 8.51 10.48 5.01
CA GLY A 56 7.41 10.86 4.12
C GLY A 56 7.81 11.50 2.80
N ASP A 57 9.10 11.74 2.57
CA ASP A 57 9.55 12.09 1.23
C ASP A 57 9.48 10.87 0.32
N THR A 58 8.85 11.03 -0.84
CA THR A 58 8.81 10.00 -1.88
C THR A 58 10.19 9.73 -2.43
N ILE A 59 10.39 8.54 -2.96
CA ILE A 59 11.59 8.23 -3.76
C ILE A 59 11.62 9.17 -4.97
N LEU A 60 12.79 9.70 -5.31
CA LEU A 60 12.95 10.54 -6.50
C LEU A 60 12.57 9.79 -7.77
N ASP A 61 11.94 10.51 -8.72
CA ASP A 61 11.44 9.93 -9.97
C ASP A 61 12.49 9.13 -10.73
N ASP A 62 13.71 9.66 -10.83
CA ASP A 62 14.82 9.08 -11.58
C ASP A 62 15.37 7.78 -10.95
N MET A 63 15.04 7.50 -9.69
CA MET A 63 15.54 6.34 -8.96
C MET A 63 14.43 5.34 -8.60
N ARG A 64 13.17 5.70 -8.86
CA ARG A 64 12.01 4.99 -8.33
C ARG A 64 11.95 3.56 -8.85
N ALA A 65 12.02 3.37 -10.17
CA ALA A 65 11.91 2.05 -10.77
C ALA A 65 13.00 1.11 -10.23
N ASP A 66 14.24 1.57 -10.22
CA ASP A 66 15.39 0.80 -9.70
C ASP A 66 15.22 0.44 -8.22
N THR A 67 14.75 1.39 -7.41
CA THR A 67 14.52 1.17 -5.97
C THR A 67 13.43 0.13 -5.75
N TRP A 68 12.30 0.24 -6.45
CA TRP A 68 11.21 -0.73 -6.36
C TRP A 68 11.66 -2.12 -6.82
N LEU A 69 12.33 -2.24 -7.96
CA LEU A 69 12.84 -3.51 -8.47
C LEU A 69 13.84 -4.15 -7.50
N LEU A 70 14.74 -3.37 -6.90
CA LEU A 70 15.70 -3.87 -5.92
C LEU A 70 14.99 -4.37 -4.65
N LEU A 71 14.11 -3.55 -4.05
CA LEU A 71 13.48 -3.87 -2.76
C LEU A 71 12.41 -4.95 -2.86
N LEU A 72 11.80 -5.14 -4.03
CA LEU A 72 10.94 -6.29 -4.33
C LEU A 72 11.73 -7.57 -4.65
N GLY A 73 13.07 -7.50 -4.68
CA GLY A 73 13.93 -8.65 -5.00
C GLY A 73 13.93 -9.04 -6.48
N LEU A 74 13.43 -8.17 -7.36
CA LEU A 74 13.41 -8.35 -8.81
C LEU A 74 14.74 -7.97 -9.47
N ARG A 75 15.57 -7.22 -8.75
CA ARG A 75 16.98 -6.97 -9.09
C ARG A 75 17.88 -7.41 -7.94
N PRO A 76 19.04 -8.02 -8.24
CA PRO A 76 19.99 -8.41 -7.22
C PRO A 76 20.69 -7.17 -6.64
N SER A 77 21.23 -7.30 -5.42
CA SER A 77 22.11 -6.28 -4.82
C SER A 77 23.38 -6.00 -5.64
N HIS A 78 23.77 -6.89 -6.56
CA HIS A 78 24.93 -6.68 -7.42
C HIS A 78 24.52 -5.99 -8.74
N ARG A 79 24.78 -4.68 -8.82
CA ARG A 79 24.34 -3.80 -9.91
C ARG A 79 24.80 -4.22 -11.31
N PRO A 80 26.04 -4.70 -11.54
CA PRO A 80 26.47 -5.18 -12.85
C PRO A 80 25.62 -6.31 -13.44
N LEU A 81 24.80 -7.00 -12.62
CA LEU A 81 23.89 -8.05 -13.09
C LEU A 81 22.51 -7.51 -13.51
N TRP A 82 22.23 -6.22 -13.33
CA TRP A 82 20.89 -5.67 -13.58
C TRP A 82 20.46 -5.80 -15.03
N ASP A 83 21.33 -5.46 -15.98
CA ASP A 83 21.04 -5.56 -17.41
C ASP A 83 20.78 -7.01 -17.83
N PHE A 84 21.54 -7.96 -17.26
CA PHE A 84 21.35 -9.37 -17.49
C PHE A 84 19.99 -9.86 -16.96
N VAL A 85 19.61 -9.46 -15.74
CA VAL A 85 18.31 -9.84 -15.15
C VAL A 85 17.16 -9.20 -15.91
N ALA A 86 17.29 -7.94 -16.32
CA ALA A 86 16.29 -7.25 -17.14
C ALA A 86 16.08 -7.95 -18.49
N ALA A 87 17.16 -8.34 -19.17
CA ALA A 87 17.07 -9.11 -20.41
C ALA A 87 16.37 -10.46 -20.22
N GLN A 88 16.67 -11.18 -19.13
CA GLN A 88 15.96 -12.44 -18.82
C GLN A 88 14.48 -12.23 -18.51
N GLN A 89 14.13 -11.19 -17.76
CA GLN A 89 12.74 -10.86 -17.46
C GLN A 89 11.97 -10.52 -18.75
N ARG A 90 12.57 -9.70 -19.63
CA ARG A 90 11.97 -9.37 -20.92
C ARG A 90 11.71 -10.61 -21.75
N GLN A 91 12.69 -11.50 -21.88
CA GLN A 91 12.52 -12.76 -22.63
C GLN A 91 11.37 -13.61 -22.06
N ARG A 92 11.32 -13.80 -20.73
CA ARG A 92 10.22 -14.56 -20.10
C ARG A 92 8.86 -13.92 -20.30
N TYR A 93 8.81 -12.59 -20.31
CA TYR A 93 7.58 -11.85 -20.56
C TYR A 93 7.12 -12.03 -22.02
N GLU A 94 8.04 -11.96 -22.98
CA GLU A 94 7.77 -12.24 -24.40
C GLU A 94 7.27 -13.68 -24.62
N ASP A 95 7.91 -14.67 -23.98
CA ASP A 95 7.48 -16.07 -24.02
C ASP A 95 6.02 -16.22 -23.52
N LEU A 96 5.64 -15.50 -22.46
CA LEU A 96 4.27 -15.50 -21.93
C LEU A 96 3.28 -14.84 -22.89
N LEU A 97 3.68 -13.74 -23.55
CA LEU A 97 2.84 -13.07 -24.54
C LEU A 97 2.60 -13.97 -25.76
N GLU A 98 3.60 -14.74 -26.19
CA GLU A 98 3.45 -15.70 -27.31
C GLU A 98 2.41 -16.77 -27.01
N VAL A 99 2.38 -17.29 -25.78
CA VAL A 99 1.44 -18.35 -25.36
C VAL A 99 0.05 -17.78 -25.02
N SER A 100 -0.04 -16.48 -24.74
CA SER A 100 -1.27 -15.83 -24.29
C SER A 100 -2.51 -16.03 -25.18
N PRO A 101 -2.44 -16.00 -26.53
CA PRO A 101 -3.63 -16.16 -27.37
C PRO A 101 -4.20 -17.59 -27.30
N ALA A 102 -3.36 -18.59 -27.00
CA ALA A 102 -3.79 -19.97 -26.83
C ALA A 102 -4.49 -20.21 -25.48
N LEU A 103 -4.20 -19.38 -24.48
CA LEU A 103 -4.76 -19.46 -23.13
C LEU A 103 -5.93 -18.49 -22.89
N ALA A 104 -6.13 -17.52 -23.80
CA ALA A 104 -7.23 -16.57 -23.70
C ALA A 104 -8.57 -17.27 -23.97
N PRO A 105 -9.60 -17.09 -23.12
CA PRO A 105 -10.93 -17.61 -23.37
C PRO A 105 -11.49 -16.99 -24.65
N SER A 106 -12.10 -17.82 -25.49
CA SER A 106 -12.69 -17.43 -26.76
C SER A 106 -13.62 -16.23 -26.59
N GLY A 107 -13.24 -15.07 -27.16
CA GLY A 107 -14.02 -13.83 -27.09
C GLY A 107 -13.50 -12.76 -26.13
N SER A 108 -12.35 -12.98 -25.46
CA SER A 108 -11.69 -11.94 -24.67
C SER A 108 -11.11 -10.84 -25.56
N THR A 109 -11.55 -9.60 -25.36
CA THR A 109 -10.94 -8.40 -25.96
C THR A 109 -9.82 -7.95 -25.02
N VAL A 110 -8.60 -8.37 -25.30
CA VAL A 110 -7.42 -7.97 -24.52
C VAL A 110 -7.10 -6.50 -24.84
N ILE A 111 -7.02 -5.65 -23.81
CA ILE A 111 -6.88 -4.19 -23.96
C ILE A 111 -5.40 -3.75 -23.86
N SER A 112 -4.50 -4.52 -23.22
CA SER A 112 -3.04 -4.29 -23.23
C SER A 112 -2.20 -5.57 -23.02
N PRO A 113 -0.91 -5.59 -23.44
CA PRO A 113 -0.01 -6.74 -23.25
C PRO A 113 0.19 -7.14 -21.78
N VAL A 114 0.31 -6.17 -20.86
CA VAL A 114 0.46 -6.43 -19.42
C VAL A 114 -0.79 -7.08 -18.85
N GLU A 115 -1.99 -6.60 -19.21
CA GLU A 115 -3.25 -7.25 -18.82
C GLU A 115 -3.36 -8.67 -19.38
N CYS A 116 -2.81 -8.91 -20.57
CA CYS A 116 -2.75 -10.24 -21.18
C CYS A 116 -1.87 -11.21 -20.38
N ALA A 117 -0.65 -10.79 -20.04
CA ALA A 117 0.28 -11.59 -19.24
C ALA A 117 -0.28 -11.85 -17.84
N ILE A 118 -0.97 -10.86 -17.25
CA ILE A 118 -1.67 -11.00 -15.98
C ILE A 118 -2.82 -12.00 -16.11
N HIS A 119 -3.62 -11.92 -17.18
CA HIS A 119 -4.68 -12.89 -17.44
C HIS A 119 -4.12 -14.30 -17.57
N VAL A 120 -3.00 -14.51 -18.28
CA VAL A 120 -2.32 -15.80 -18.37
C VAL A 120 -1.88 -16.30 -16.99
N HIS A 121 -1.24 -15.43 -16.19
CA HIS A 121 -0.84 -15.77 -14.84
C HIS A 121 -2.04 -16.16 -13.97
N HIS A 122 -3.14 -15.40 -14.05
CA HIS A 122 -4.36 -15.74 -13.34
C HIS A 122 -4.99 -17.03 -13.83
N VAL A 123 -5.03 -17.33 -15.12
CA VAL A 123 -5.58 -18.60 -15.61
C VAL A 123 -4.78 -19.79 -15.07
N VAL A 124 -3.45 -19.67 -14.99
CA VAL A 124 -2.57 -20.67 -14.38
C VAL A 124 -2.84 -20.80 -12.87
N ASP A 125 -3.03 -19.68 -12.17
CA ASP A 125 -3.37 -19.67 -10.73
C ASP A 125 -4.83 -20.09 -10.45
N CYS A 126 -5.76 -19.86 -11.38
CA CYS A 126 -7.22 -20.06 -11.26
C CYS A 126 -7.64 -21.53 -11.23
N VAL A 127 -6.72 -22.46 -11.48
CA VAL A 127 -6.93 -23.88 -11.15
C VAL A 127 -7.11 -24.06 -9.63
N VAL A 128 -6.72 -23.07 -8.82
CA VAL A 128 -6.99 -22.98 -7.39
C VAL A 128 -8.09 -21.92 -7.16
N ALA A 129 -9.19 -22.30 -6.50
CA ALA A 129 -10.41 -21.51 -6.31
C ALA A 129 -10.14 -20.02 -5.98
N VAL A 130 -10.45 -19.11 -6.90
CA VAL A 130 -10.16 -17.68 -6.74
C VAL A 130 -11.23 -16.96 -5.92
N ASP A 131 -10.80 -16.38 -4.80
CA ASP A 131 -11.57 -15.41 -4.01
C ASP A 131 -11.77 -14.11 -4.80
N ARG A 132 -13.03 -13.65 -4.91
CA ARG A 132 -13.38 -12.37 -5.56
C ARG A 132 -12.66 -11.16 -4.96
N ARG A 133 -12.26 -11.21 -3.67
CA ARG A 133 -11.51 -10.12 -3.02
C ARG A 133 -10.07 -10.04 -3.51
N ALA A 134 -9.44 -11.18 -3.80
CA ALA A 134 -8.10 -11.22 -4.39
C ALA A 134 -8.09 -10.56 -5.78
N ILE A 135 -9.18 -10.70 -6.55
CA ILE A 135 -9.32 -10.07 -7.88
C ILE A 135 -9.30 -8.54 -7.75
N VAL A 136 -10.07 -7.96 -6.82
CA VAL A 136 -10.16 -6.51 -6.64
C VAL A 136 -8.80 -5.92 -6.21
N PHE A 137 -8.13 -6.55 -5.26
CA PHE A 137 -6.81 -6.11 -4.79
C PHE A 137 -5.75 -6.21 -5.87
N LYS A 138 -5.72 -7.32 -6.60
CA LYS A 138 -4.82 -7.50 -7.72
C LYS A 138 -5.07 -6.46 -8.82
N ALA A 139 -6.33 -6.15 -9.15
CA ALA A 139 -6.65 -5.06 -10.09
C ALA A 139 -6.17 -3.68 -9.58
N ALA A 140 -6.30 -3.41 -8.28
CA ALA A 140 -5.81 -2.19 -7.67
C ALA A 140 -4.28 -2.07 -7.74
N ILE A 141 -3.53 -3.16 -7.50
CA ILE A 141 -2.07 -3.19 -7.68
C ILE A 141 -1.69 -2.83 -9.11
N LEU A 142 -2.35 -3.44 -10.11
CA LEU A 142 -2.02 -3.16 -11.50
C LEU A 142 -2.28 -1.70 -11.85
N SER A 143 -3.46 -1.18 -11.50
CA SER A 143 -3.81 0.22 -11.74
C SER A 143 -2.83 1.17 -11.05
N MET A 144 -2.42 0.84 -9.82
CA MET A 144 -1.39 1.58 -9.08
C MET A 144 -0.07 1.58 -9.86
N LEU A 145 0.46 0.41 -10.23
CA LEU A 145 1.76 0.32 -10.91
C LEU A 145 1.77 1.08 -12.24
N LEU A 146 0.71 0.95 -13.04
CA LEU A 146 0.58 1.69 -14.30
C LEU A 146 0.53 3.21 -14.09
N SER A 147 0.01 3.67 -12.94
CA SER A 147 0.01 5.10 -12.60
C SER A 147 1.38 5.62 -12.15
N ILE A 148 2.20 4.78 -11.50
CA ILE A 148 3.53 5.14 -11.00
C ILE A 148 4.57 5.04 -12.13
N PHE A 149 4.41 4.06 -13.01
CA PHE A 149 5.38 3.67 -14.03
C PHE A 149 4.79 3.68 -15.44
N PRO A 150 4.22 4.80 -15.92
CA PRO A 150 3.54 4.86 -17.21
C PRO A 150 4.49 4.67 -18.42
N ASN A 151 5.80 4.84 -18.21
CA ASN A 151 6.83 4.78 -19.25
C ASN A 151 7.83 3.63 -19.06
N GLU A 152 7.63 2.80 -18.02
CA GLU A 152 8.53 1.67 -17.79
C GLU A 152 8.23 0.53 -18.75
N GLU A 153 9.21 -0.34 -18.95
CA GLU A 153 9.01 -1.55 -19.73
C GLU A 153 7.90 -2.42 -19.11
N ASP A 154 6.96 -2.85 -19.95
CA ASP A 154 5.86 -3.74 -19.59
C ASP A 154 6.32 -4.95 -18.77
N ALA A 155 7.47 -5.53 -19.12
CA ALA A 155 8.06 -6.65 -18.39
C ALA A 155 8.37 -6.30 -16.93
N SER A 156 8.98 -5.14 -16.66
CA SER A 156 9.28 -4.67 -15.31
C SER A 156 8.00 -4.49 -14.50
N VAL A 157 7.01 -3.81 -15.07
CA VAL A 157 5.69 -3.59 -14.44
C VAL A 157 4.99 -4.91 -14.15
N PHE A 158 5.05 -5.86 -15.08
CA PHE A 158 4.50 -7.21 -14.90
C PHE A 158 5.17 -7.97 -13.74
N PHE A 159 6.51 -7.98 -13.65
CA PHE A 159 7.19 -8.66 -12.54
C PHE A 159 6.99 -7.95 -11.21
N MET A 160 6.89 -6.61 -11.18
CA MET A 160 6.46 -5.87 -9.97
C MET A 160 5.06 -6.30 -9.55
N TYR A 161 4.14 -6.41 -10.50
CA TYR A 161 2.79 -6.89 -10.24
C TYR A 161 2.80 -8.30 -9.64
N LEU A 162 3.57 -9.24 -10.20
CA LEU A 162 3.71 -10.60 -9.66
C LEU A 162 4.29 -10.59 -8.26
N ALA A 163 5.35 -9.82 -8.01
CA ALA A 163 5.96 -9.72 -6.69
C ALA A 163 4.97 -9.20 -5.65
N LEU A 164 4.20 -8.16 -5.97
CA LEU A 164 3.24 -7.56 -5.04
C LEU A 164 1.98 -8.43 -4.84
N SER A 165 1.51 -9.08 -5.90
CA SER A 165 0.30 -9.91 -5.86
C SER A 165 0.55 -11.30 -5.26
N GLY A 166 1.76 -11.84 -5.43
CA GLY A 166 2.20 -13.14 -4.90
C GLY A 166 2.80 -13.07 -3.49
N ASN A 167 3.14 -11.87 -3.00
CA ASN A 167 3.58 -11.70 -1.62
C ASN A 167 2.36 -11.76 -0.67
N HIS A 168 1.88 -12.99 -0.42
CA HIS A 168 0.79 -13.34 0.49
C HIS A 168 1.03 -12.93 1.96
N ALA A 169 2.19 -12.34 2.28
CA ALA A 169 2.42 -11.69 3.58
C ALA A 169 1.82 -10.27 3.64
N MET A 170 1.57 -9.61 2.50
CA MET A 170 0.92 -8.29 2.46
C MET A 170 -0.59 -8.36 2.25
N LEU A 171 -1.06 -9.46 1.65
CA LEU A 171 -2.47 -9.84 1.71
C LEU A 171 -2.78 -10.38 3.11
N PRO A 172 -3.95 -10.04 3.70
CA PRO A 172 -4.45 -10.69 4.89
C PRO A 172 -4.38 -12.23 4.74
N ARG A 173 -3.69 -12.95 5.64
CA ARG A 173 -3.52 -14.41 5.58
C ARG A 173 -4.73 -15.09 6.24
N GLY A 174 -5.84 -15.23 5.51
CA GLY A 174 -7.06 -15.76 6.13
C GLY A 174 -7.99 -16.53 5.21
N LEU A 175 -7.51 -17.53 4.47
CA LEU A 175 -8.39 -18.53 3.86
C LEU A 175 -7.79 -19.94 3.94
N ALA A 176 -7.93 -20.57 5.10
CA ALA A 176 -8.01 -22.03 5.20
C ALA A 176 -9.50 -22.38 5.36
N TYR A 177 -10.13 -22.90 4.31
CA TYR A 177 -11.47 -23.49 4.46
C TYR A 177 -11.35 -24.84 5.17
N ALA A 178 -11.97 -24.97 6.35
CA ALA A 178 -12.40 -26.27 6.84
C ALA A 178 -13.65 -26.68 6.03
N THR A 179 -13.46 -27.54 5.03
CA THR A 179 -14.57 -28.16 4.31
C THR A 179 -15.20 -29.24 5.19
N ARG A 180 -16.31 -28.94 5.86
CA ARG A 180 -17.21 -29.98 6.38
C ARG A 180 -18.41 -30.09 5.44
N ASN A 181 -18.39 -31.13 4.61
CA ASN A 181 -19.51 -31.59 3.76
C ASN A 181 -19.97 -30.65 2.63
N GLY A 182 -19.06 -29.94 1.96
CA GLY A 182 -19.35 -29.36 0.63
C GLY A 182 -20.37 -28.23 0.57
N ASN A 183 -20.90 -27.76 1.71
CA ASN A 183 -21.76 -26.58 1.77
C ASN A 183 -20.94 -25.37 2.22
N VAL A 184 -20.87 -24.34 1.38
CA VAL A 184 -20.34 -23.02 1.73
C VAL A 184 -21.38 -22.32 2.60
N THR A 185 -21.31 -22.54 3.92
CA THR A 185 -22.19 -21.89 4.89
C THR A 185 -21.47 -20.71 5.55
N GLY A 186 -21.85 -19.49 5.16
CA GLY A 186 -21.49 -18.27 5.88
C GLY A 186 -20.10 -17.71 5.56
N VAL A 187 -20.05 -16.42 5.24
CA VAL A 187 -18.82 -15.63 5.20
C VAL A 187 -18.43 -15.33 6.64
N THR A 188 -17.51 -16.10 7.20
CA THR A 188 -16.78 -15.68 8.40
C THR A 188 -15.73 -14.67 7.97
N LEU A 189 -15.92 -13.40 8.34
CA LEU A 189 -14.94 -12.32 8.23
C LEU A 189 -13.79 -12.60 9.22
N ASP A 190 -12.93 -13.57 8.94
CA ASP A 190 -11.57 -13.54 9.48
C ASP A 190 -10.73 -12.64 8.56
N ASP A 191 -11.03 -11.34 8.65
CA ASP A 191 -10.33 -10.27 7.96
C ASP A 191 -9.07 -9.88 8.76
N ASP A 192 -7.93 -10.48 8.41
CA ASP A 192 -6.63 -10.32 9.09
C ASP A 192 -6.10 -8.87 9.20
N VAL A 193 -6.63 -7.91 8.42
CA VAL A 193 -6.28 -6.48 8.51
C VAL A 193 -7.36 -5.66 9.22
N THR A 194 -8.64 -6.03 9.07
CA THR A 194 -9.76 -5.35 9.72
C THR A 194 -9.66 -5.51 11.24
N GLY A 195 -9.28 -6.68 11.74
CA GLY A 195 -9.06 -6.91 13.18
C GLY A 195 -8.03 -5.94 13.79
N PRO A 196 -6.80 -5.86 13.26
CA PRO A 196 -5.81 -4.88 13.68
C PRO A 196 -6.26 -3.43 13.57
N VAL A 197 -7.00 -3.04 12.51
CA VAL A 197 -7.53 -1.68 12.39
C VAL A 197 -8.60 -1.39 13.45
N LEU A 198 -9.50 -2.32 13.72
CA LEU A 198 -10.50 -2.20 14.79
C LEU A 198 -9.82 -2.03 16.15
N ALA A 199 -8.83 -2.86 16.46
CA ALA A 199 -8.07 -2.80 17.70
C ALA A 199 -7.31 -1.47 17.82
N ALA A 200 -6.58 -1.06 16.78
CA ALA A 200 -5.85 0.19 16.77
C ALA A 200 -6.78 1.42 16.89
N THR A 201 -7.94 1.38 16.21
CA THR A 201 -8.93 2.45 16.31
C THR A 201 -9.50 2.53 17.71
N ALA A 202 -9.88 1.42 18.35
CA ALA A 202 -10.39 1.42 19.72
C ALA A 202 -9.37 1.98 20.74
N VAL A 203 -8.08 1.77 20.49
CA VAL A 203 -6.98 2.26 21.34
C VAL A 203 -6.71 3.76 21.11
N TYR A 204 -6.83 4.23 19.87
CA TYR A 204 -6.54 5.61 19.47
C TYR A 204 -7.74 6.55 19.63
N ASP A 205 -8.93 6.11 19.21
CA ASP A 205 -10.22 6.80 19.30
C ASP A 205 -11.32 5.80 19.74
N PRO A 206 -11.56 5.67 21.06
CA PRO A 206 -12.52 4.70 21.60
C PRO A 206 -13.97 4.91 21.12
N ASP A 207 -14.36 6.13 20.77
CA ASP A 207 -15.70 6.43 20.28
C ASP A 207 -15.88 5.91 18.86
N MET A 208 -14.90 6.18 17.99
CA MET A 208 -14.87 5.62 16.64
C MET A 208 -14.74 4.09 16.66
N GLY A 209 -13.94 3.54 17.58
CA GLY A 209 -13.81 2.09 17.76
C GLY A 209 -15.14 1.42 18.13
N ARG A 210 -15.93 2.04 19.01
CA ARG A 210 -17.28 1.56 19.35
C ARG A 210 -18.25 1.67 18.18
N CYS A 211 -18.18 2.75 17.41
CA CYS A 211 -18.98 2.92 16.19
C CYS A 211 -18.68 1.83 15.17
N LEU A 212 -17.39 1.59 14.86
CA LEU A 212 -16.96 0.53 13.95
C LEU A 212 -17.37 -0.87 14.41
N ALA A 213 -17.25 -1.18 15.71
CA ALA A 213 -17.68 -2.46 16.26
C ALA A 213 -19.20 -2.67 16.16
N GLY A 214 -19.98 -1.57 16.19
CA GLY A 214 -21.43 -1.59 16.07
C GLY A 214 -21.98 -1.49 14.65
N ASP A 215 -21.15 -1.13 13.66
CA ASP A 215 -21.58 -0.86 12.28
C ASP A 215 -20.86 -1.74 11.24
N PRO A 216 -21.48 -2.86 10.82
CA PRO A 216 -20.88 -3.76 9.83
C PRO A 216 -20.76 -3.11 8.43
N ASN A 217 -21.52 -2.06 8.12
CA ASN A 217 -21.38 -1.37 6.84
C ASN A 217 -20.12 -0.50 6.83
N LEU A 218 -19.80 0.16 7.93
CA LEU A 218 -18.57 0.94 8.06
C LEU A 218 -17.34 0.03 7.97
N VAL A 219 -17.40 -1.16 8.58
CA VAL A 219 -16.37 -2.19 8.44
C VAL A 219 -16.18 -2.62 6.98
N ARG A 220 -17.27 -2.85 6.24
CA ARG A 220 -17.19 -3.19 4.80
C ARG A 220 -16.57 -2.08 3.97
N VAL A 221 -16.86 -0.82 4.28
CA VAL A 221 -16.25 0.33 3.59
C VAL A 221 -14.76 0.41 3.88
N LEU A 222 -14.35 0.21 5.13
CA LEU A 222 -12.94 0.11 5.48
C LEU A 222 -12.24 -1.01 4.71
N SER A 223 -12.82 -2.22 4.69
CA SER A 223 -12.27 -3.34 3.90
C SER A 223 -12.16 -2.98 2.41
N SER A 224 -13.13 -2.24 1.86
CA SER A 224 -13.10 -1.77 0.47
C SER A 224 -11.98 -0.75 0.20
N TRP A 225 -11.70 0.15 1.15
CA TRP A 225 -10.60 1.10 1.02
C TRP A 225 -9.26 0.36 1.03
N VAL A 226 -9.06 -0.58 1.94
CA VAL A 226 -7.83 -1.39 2.00
C VAL A 226 -7.66 -2.24 0.73
N LEU A 227 -8.71 -2.95 0.30
CA LEU A 227 -8.66 -3.80 -0.90
C LEU A 227 -8.43 -3.00 -2.20
N SER A 228 -8.78 -1.72 -2.22
CA SER A 228 -8.52 -0.84 -3.37
C SER A 228 -7.24 -0.01 -3.23
N LEU A 229 -6.37 -0.32 -2.26
CA LEU A 229 -5.17 0.46 -1.97
C LEU A 229 -5.46 1.95 -1.75
N PHE A 230 -6.61 2.23 -1.12
CA PHE A 230 -7.17 3.54 -0.81
C PHE A 230 -7.59 4.39 -2.01
N VAL A 231 -7.56 3.85 -3.23
CA VAL A 231 -7.96 4.60 -4.44
C VAL A 231 -9.43 5.04 -4.36
N ILE A 232 -10.32 4.15 -3.91
CA ILE A 232 -11.76 4.49 -3.82
C ILE A 232 -12.11 5.33 -2.59
N ALA A 233 -11.15 5.58 -1.69
CA ALA A 233 -11.36 6.50 -0.57
C ALA A 233 -11.55 7.95 -1.04
N GLY A 234 -11.13 8.26 -2.29
CA GLY A 234 -11.41 9.55 -2.93
C GLY A 234 -10.54 10.70 -2.45
N LEU A 235 -9.44 10.42 -1.76
CA LEU A 235 -8.50 11.43 -1.26
C LEU A 235 -7.95 12.32 -2.39
N SER A 236 -7.71 13.59 -2.07
CA SER A 236 -7.08 14.51 -3.03
C SER A 236 -5.55 14.41 -2.98
N GLY A 237 -4.90 14.41 -4.14
CA GLY A 237 -3.44 14.30 -4.25
C GLY A 237 -2.93 12.87 -4.45
N SER A 238 -1.61 12.69 -4.36
CA SER A 238 -0.95 11.42 -4.68
C SER A 238 -0.91 10.47 -3.48
N LEU A 239 -1.20 9.19 -3.73
CA LEU A 239 -1.02 8.09 -2.77
C LEU A 239 0.36 7.43 -2.85
N LEU A 240 1.23 7.90 -3.75
CA LEU A 240 2.58 7.35 -3.92
C LEU A 240 3.39 7.20 -2.61
N PRO A 241 3.45 8.21 -1.71
CA PRO A 241 4.20 8.05 -0.46
C PRO A 241 3.59 6.96 0.45
N VAL A 242 2.27 6.77 0.38
CA VAL A 242 1.57 5.70 1.11
C VAL A 242 2.02 4.35 0.57
N TRP A 243 1.98 4.18 -0.75
CA TRP A 243 2.33 2.91 -1.40
C TRP A 243 3.80 2.55 -1.24
N GLU A 244 4.72 3.50 -1.42
CA GLU A 244 6.15 3.28 -1.19
C GLU A 244 6.42 2.79 0.23
N ARG A 245 5.75 3.39 1.24
CA ARG A 245 5.88 2.98 2.63
C ARG A 245 5.26 1.62 2.91
N VAL A 246 4.06 1.37 2.38
CA VAL A 246 3.34 0.10 2.58
C VAL A 246 4.11 -1.06 1.95
N PHE A 247 4.62 -0.91 0.73
CA PHE A 247 5.17 -2.03 -0.03
C PHE A 247 6.68 -2.24 0.14
N LEU A 248 7.45 -1.18 0.43
CA LEU A 248 8.91 -1.27 0.39
C LEU A 248 9.58 -1.26 1.76
N LEU A 249 8.90 -0.80 2.82
CA LEU A 249 9.51 -0.59 4.14
C LEU A 249 9.08 -1.66 5.16
N ARG A 250 9.89 -1.85 6.20
CA ARG A 250 9.77 -3.01 7.12
C ARG A 250 8.47 -3.04 7.91
N HIS A 251 7.86 -1.89 8.13
CA HIS A 251 6.63 -1.73 8.92
C HIS A 251 5.38 -1.48 8.07
N GLY A 252 5.40 -1.87 6.80
CA GLY A 252 4.32 -1.60 5.84
C GLY A 252 2.91 -1.97 6.33
N GLN A 253 2.74 -3.13 6.99
CA GLN A 253 1.46 -3.52 7.59
C GLN A 253 1.02 -2.60 8.74
N GLY A 254 1.95 -2.23 9.63
CA GLY A 254 1.68 -1.33 10.74
C GLY A 254 1.30 0.07 10.25
N PHE A 255 1.98 0.54 9.19
CA PHE A 255 1.62 1.79 8.55
C PHE A 255 0.27 1.73 7.84
N LEU A 256 -0.08 0.62 7.18
CA LEU A 256 -1.39 0.43 6.56
C LEU A 256 -2.54 0.50 7.59
N VAL A 257 -2.31 -0.07 8.79
CA VAL A 257 -3.22 0.06 9.93
C VAL A 257 -3.31 1.52 10.37
N ALA A 258 -2.18 2.19 10.59
CA ALA A 258 -2.15 3.58 11.02
C ALA A 258 -2.81 4.53 10.00
N PHE A 259 -2.64 4.28 8.70
CA PHE A 259 -3.26 5.04 7.63
C PHE A 259 -4.78 4.84 7.59
N SER A 260 -5.25 3.61 7.80
CA SER A 260 -6.68 3.33 7.96
C SER A 260 -7.29 4.08 9.15
N VAL A 261 -6.60 4.10 10.30
CA VAL A 261 -7.04 4.87 11.48
C VAL A 261 -7.01 6.37 11.19
N ALA A 262 -6.00 6.88 10.49
CA ALA A 262 -5.92 8.29 10.08
C ALA A 262 -7.09 8.69 9.17
N LEU A 263 -7.51 7.82 8.26
CA LEU A 263 -8.68 8.04 7.40
C LEU A 263 -9.96 8.13 8.22
N LEU A 264 -10.18 7.16 9.11
CA LEU A 264 -11.33 7.16 10.01
C LEU A 264 -11.36 8.40 10.90
N HIS A 265 -10.19 8.84 11.38
CA HIS A 265 -10.05 10.06 12.16
C HIS A 265 -10.40 11.31 11.33
N SER A 266 -9.97 11.37 10.06
CA SER A 266 -10.27 12.49 9.16
C SER A 266 -11.76 12.57 8.78
N ALA A 267 -12.44 11.42 8.77
CA ALA A 267 -13.87 11.27 8.53
C ALA A 267 -14.72 11.36 9.82
N ARG A 268 -14.08 11.51 10.99
CA ARG A 268 -14.70 11.18 12.28
C ARG A 268 -16.03 11.88 12.53
N ASP A 269 -16.04 13.19 12.42
CA ASP A 269 -17.22 13.97 12.78
C ASP A 269 -18.37 13.71 11.81
N ALA A 270 -18.07 13.49 10.53
CA ALA A 270 -19.07 13.11 9.53
C ALA A 270 -19.66 11.72 9.83
N ILE A 271 -18.83 10.74 10.20
CA ILE A 271 -19.30 9.39 10.55
C ILE A 271 -20.15 9.42 11.82
N LEU A 272 -19.70 10.10 12.87
CA LEU A 272 -20.38 10.09 14.17
C LEU A 272 -21.67 10.94 14.19
N THR A 273 -21.83 11.88 13.26
CA THR A 273 -23.02 12.74 13.18
C THR A 273 -23.99 12.37 12.07
N SER A 274 -23.60 11.56 11.10
CA SER A 274 -24.49 11.11 10.03
C SER A 274 -25.51 10.11 10.55
N SER A 275 -26.80 10.40 10.35
CA SER A 275 -27.90 9.44 10.57
C SER A 275 -28.09 8.47 9.39
N ASP A 276 -27.55 8.81 8.21
CA ASP A 276 -27.63 8.01 6.99
C ASP A 276 -26.32 7.24 6.75
N VAL A 277 -26.45 5.92 6.72
CA VAL A 277 -25.37 4.91 6.63
C VAL A 277 -24.88 4.74 5.18
N VAL A 278 -24.72 5.84 4.44
CA VAL A 278 -24.11 5.81 3.11
C VAL A 278 -22.69 6.36 3.21
N TYR A 279 -21.81 5.53 3.75
CA TYR A 279 -20.37 5.81 3.75
C TYR A 279 -19.85 5.61 2.32
N GLY A 280 -19.69 6.70 1.58
CA GLY A 280 -19.19 6.71 0.20
C GLY A 280 -17.83 7.40 0.08
N SER A 281 -17.27 7.38 -1.14
CA SER A 281 -16.07 8.13 -1.52
C SER A 281 -16.21 9.66 -1.38
N SER A 282 -17.44 10.16 -1.21
CA SER A 282 -17.73 11.57 -0.92
C SER A 282 -17.29 12.01 0.47
N LEU A 283 -17.15 11.07 1.42
CA LEU A 283 -16.93 11.38 2.82
C LEU A 283 -15.50 11.89 3.10
N LEU A 284 -14.56 11.55 2.21
CA LEU A 284 -13.14 11.90 2.31
C LEU A 284 -12.62 12.69 1.11
N ARG A 285 -13.49 13.10 0.18
CA ARG A 285 -13.09 13.70 -1.11
C ARG A 285 -12.24 14.96 -0.97
N ASP A 286 -12.48 15.73 0.09
CA ASP A 286 -11.79 16.99 0.34
C ASP A 286 -10.54 16.84 1.23
N ASN A 287 -10.25 15.62 1.71
CA ASN A 287 -9.07 15.37 2.56
C ASN A 287 -7.82 15.16 1.69
N PRO A 288 -6.75 15.97 1.84
CA PRO A 288 -5.50 15.76 1.14
C PRO A 288 -4.79 14.50 1.63
N ALA A 289 -4.38 13.62 0.70
CA ALA A 289 -3.64 12.41 0.99
C ALA A 289 -2.39 12.67 1.84
N GLY A 290 -1.70 13.80 1.60
CA GLY A 290 -0.53 14.21 2.39
C GLY A 290 -0.85 14.53 3.87
N GLU A 291 -2.05 15.04 4.18
CA GLU A 291 -2.46 15.29 5.56
C GLU A 291 -2.80 14.00 6.29
N VAL A 292 -3.52 13.09 5.61
CA VAL A 292 -3.80 11.76 6.15
C VAL A 292 -2.51 10.98 6.36
N PHE A 293 -1.56 11.06 5.42
CA PHE A 293 -0.25 10.43 5.52
C PHE A 293 0.54 10.94 6.74
N ALA A 294 0.60 12.26 6.92
CA ALA A 294 1.22 12.88 8.10
C ALA A 294 0.58 12.38 9.41
N LYS A 295 -0.75 12.31 9.44
CA LYS A 295 -1.47 11.81 10.60
C LYS A 295 -1.22 10.32 10.86
N ALA A 296 -1.08 9.53 9.80
CA ALA A 296 -0.75 8.12 9.87
C ALA A 296 0.64 7.90 10.50
N LEU A 297 1.65 8.72 10.17
CA LEU A 297 2.97 8.64 10.80
C LEU A 297 2.91 8.92 12.31
N GLU A 298 2.11 9.90 12.73
CA GLU A 298 1.88 10.20 14.15
C GLU A 298 1.23 9.00 14.86
N ILE A 299 0.17 8.44 14.28
CA ILE A 299 -0.54 7.28 14.82
C ILE A 299 0.38 6.06 14.90
N GLU A 300 1.15 5.78 13.85
CA GLU A 300 2.10 4.67 13.83
C GLU A 300 3.10 4.77 14.98
N LEU A 301 3.66 5.96 15.23
CA LEU A 301 4.56 6.19 16.36
C LEU A 301 3.89 5.95 17.72
N ILE A 302 2.64 6.41 17.90
CA ILE A 302 1.87 6.18 19.12
C ILE A 302 1.63 4.68 19.35
N LEU A 303 1.24 3.95 18.30
CA LEU A 303 0.99 2.52 18.38
C LEU A 303 2.27 1.74 18.68
N LEU A 304 3.41 2.11 18.08
CA LEU A 304 4.72 1.52 18.34
C LEU A 304 5.24 1.79 19.76
N GLN A 305 4.97 2.97 20.31
CA GLN A 305 5.35 3.29 21.70
C GLN A 305 4.53 2.47 22.69
N ARG A 306 3.21 2.35 22.48
CA ARG A 306 2.33 1.59 23.37
C ARG A 306 2.63 0.09 23.37
N SER A 307 2.97 -0.50 22.21
CA SER A 307 3.35 -1.92 22.15
C SER A 307 4.64 -2.20 22.92
N ARG A 308 5.61 -1.27 22.89
CA ARG A 308 6.85 -1.38 23.67
C ARG A 308 6.60 -1.26 25.17
N SER A 309 5.76 -0.32 25.62
CA SER A 309 5.41 -0.22 27.04
C SER A 309 4.71 -1.47 27.57
N ALA A 310 3.77 -2.03 26.81
CA ALA A 310 3.07 -3.26 27.17
C ALA A 310 4.01 -4.49 27.26
N SER A 311 5.09 -4.53 26.46
CA SER A 311 6.09 -5.61 26.50
C SER A 311 7.09 -5.51 27.67
N ILE A 312 7.19 -4.34 28.31
CA ILE A 312 8.07 -4.13 29.47
C ILE A 312 7.34 -4.41 30.78
N GLU A 313 6.00 -4.31 30.77
CA GLU A 313 5.14 -4.57 31.92
C GLU A 313 4.66 -6.03 32.03
N ALA A 314 4.92 -6.86 31.01
CA ALA A 314 4.59 -8.30 30.97
C ALA A 314 5.82 -9.16 31.31
#